data_AF-A0AAW2IZZ0-F1
#
_entry.id   AF-A0AAW2IZZ0-F1
#
_cell.length_a   1.000
_cell.length_b   1.000
_cell.length_c   1.000
_cell.angle_alpha   90.00
_cell.angle_beta   90.00
_cell.angle_gamma   90.00
#
_symmetry.space_group_name_H-M   'P 1'
#
loop_
_entity.id
_entity.type
_entity.pdbx_description
1 polymer ?
#
loop_
_entity_poly.entity_id
_entity_poly.type
_entity_poly.pdbx_seq_one_letter_code
_entity_poly.pdbx_strand_id
1 'polypeptide(L)'
;MNGALAQVVDAHMGHDLLQPYTTSEVTKALFQMASLKSPGPDVLVPKCKHPEVLSQFMPISLCNVVYKIASKAIANRLKPILDKIISPSQSSFVPGWLISDNILLAFELNHFLNNKTQGRQGWMALKLDVSKAYDKVEWSFLEQVSSQSSQAVKDMLEIYKSASEGEQDGTLFGPPVADSSL
;
A
#
# COMPACT_ATOMS: atom_id res chain seq x y z
N MET A 1 -33.45 0.40 -0.39
CA MET A 1 -32.62 0.16 -1.58
C MET A 1 -31.46 -0.71 -1.13
N ASN A 2 -31.54 -2.00 -1.42
CA ASN A 2 -30.59 -3.02 -0.97
C ASN A 2 -29.29 -2.87 -1.77
N GLY A 3 -28.36 -2.06 -1.28
CA GLY A 3 -27.01 -1.93 -1.81
C GLY A 3 -26.15 -3.07 -1.32
N ALA A 4 -26.40 -4.29 -1.78
CA ALA A 4 -25.36 -5.31 -1.75
C ALA A 4 -24.26 -4.83 -2.71
N LEU A 5 -23.22 -4.20 -2.14
CA LEU A 5 -22.00 -3.90 -2.88
C LEU A 5 -21.48 -5.23 -3.41
N ALA A 6 -21.62 -5.46 -4.71
CA ALA A 6 -21.17 -6.68 -5.36
C ALA A 6 -19.70 -6.90 -5.00
N GLN A 7 -19.34 -8.13 -4.61
CA GLN A 7 -17.94 -8.50 -4.39
C GLN A 7 -17.12 -8.04 -5.59
N VAL A 8 -16.21 -7.10 -5.34
CA VAL A 8 -15.41 -6.42 -6.37
C VAL A 8 -14.33 -7.35 -6.92
N VAL A 9 -14.01 -8.41 -6.18
CA VAL A 9 -12.96 -9.38 -6.46
C VAL A 9 -13.59 -10.76 -6.65
N ASP A 10 -13.38 -11.35 -7.82
CA ASP A 10 -13.87 -12.70 -8.14
C ASP A 10 -13.03 -13.79 -7.44
N ALA A 11 -13.55 -15.03 -7.42
CA ALA A 11 -12.90 -16.15 -6.71
C ALA A 11 -11.51 -16.49 -7.25
N HIS A 12 -11.23 -16.18 -8.52
CA HIS A 12 -9.93 -16.42 -9.16
C HIS A 12 -8.90 -15.39 -8.67
N MET A 13 -9.27 -14.11 -8.61
CA MET A 13 -8.44 -13.05 -8.05
C MET A 13 -8.14 -13.28 -6.55
N GLY A 14 -9.08 -13.88 -5.80
CA GLY A 14 -8.85 -14.27 -4.41
C GLY A 14 -7.75 -15.32 -4.24
N HIS A 15 -7.69 -16.31 -5.14
CA HIS A 15 -6.64 -17.34 -5.13
C HIS A 15 -5.25 -16.75 -5.40
N ASP A 16 -5.15 -15.83 -6.36
CA ASP A 16 -3.87 -15.20 -6.71
C ASP A 16 -3.31 -14.29 -5.62
N LEU A 17 -4.19 -13.76 -4.77
CA LEU A 17 -3.80 -12.98 -3.60
C LEU A 17 -3.18 -13.87 -2.51
N LEU A 18 -3.79 -15.03 -2.23
CA LEU A 18 -3.43 -15.89 -1.09
C LEU A 18 -2.38 -16.96 -1.41
N GLN A 19 -1.99 -17.13 -2.67
CA GLN A 19 -0.92 -18.07 -3.04
C GLN A 19 0.40 -17.72 -2.35
N PRO A 20 1.30 -18.68 -2.07
CA PRO A 20 2.62 -18.38 -1.53
C PRO A 20 3.40 -17.37 -2.39
N TYR A 21 4.19 -16.50 -1.75
CA TYR A 21 5.07 -15.58 -2.47
C TYR A 21 6.20 -16.32 -3.15
N THR A 22 6.41 -16.05 -4.44
CA THR A 22 7.52 -16.63 -5.21
C THR A 22 8.81 -15.83 -5.00
N THR A 23 9.97 -16.48 -5.12
CA THR A 23 11.28 -15.80 -5.04
C THR A 23 11.40 -14.66 -6.05
N SER A 24 10.79 -14.80 -7.23
CA SER A 24 10.76 -13.76 -8.28
C SER A 24 10.00 -12.51 -7.83
N GLU A 25 8.84 -12.67 -7.17
CA GLU A 25 8.07 -11.55 -6.64
C GLU A 25 8.81 -10.80 -5.54
N VAL A 26 9.44 -11.53 -4.61
CA VAL A 26 10.25 -10.96 -3.53
C VAL A 26 11.46 -10.22 -4.10
N THR A 27 12.14 -10.82 -5.08
CA THR A 27 13.29 -10.21 -5.78
C THR A 27 12.89 -8.94 -6.53
N LYS A 28 11.74 -8.95 -7.22
CA LYS A 28 11.18 -7.77 -7.88
C LYS A 28 10.85 -6.67 -6.87
N ALA A 29 10.25 -7.01 -5.73
CA ALA A 29 9.96 -6.05 -4.66
C ALA A 29 11.25 -5.41 -4.11
N LEU A 30 12.28 -6.21 -3.85
CA LEU A 30 13.60 -5.77 -3.43
C LEU A 30 14.22 -4.75 -4.41
N PHE A 31 14.28 -5.08 -5.70
CA PHE A 31 14.89 -4.20 -6.70
C PHE A 31 14.12 -2.89 -6.90
N GLN A 32 12.79 -2.93 -6.81
CA GLN A 32 11.98 -1.72 -6.87
C GLN A 32 12.19 -0.78 -5.67
N MET A 33 12.66 -1.31 -4.54
CA MET A 33 13.01 -0.50 -3.37
C MET A 33 14.42 0.10 -3.47
N ALA A 34 15.34 -0.59 -4.15
CA ALA A 34 16.74 -0.16 -4.26
C ALA A 34 16.94 1.12 -5.07
N SER A 35 16.04 1.43 -6.01
CA SER A 35 16.27 2.50 -6.99
C SER A 35 15.76 3.90 -6.63
N LEU A 36 15.02 4.12 -5.54
CA LEU A 36 14.23 5.37 -5.41
C LEU A 36 14.15 6.04 -4.02
N LYS A 37 15.09 5.81 -3.09
CA LYS A 37 15.08 6.59 -1.83
C LYS A 37 16.43 7.22 -1.50
N SER A 38 16.36 8.46 -1.01
CA SER A 38 17.47 9.25 -0.46
C SER A 38 18.28 8.42 0.53
N PRO A 39 19.63 8.57 0.60
CA PRO A 39 20.49 7.86 1.54
C PRO A 39 20.24 8.35 2.97
N GLY A 40 19.13 7.90 3.57
CA GLY A 40 18.94 7.89 5.02
C GLY A 40 19.50 6.59 5.64
N PRO A 41 19.42 6.41 6.97
CA PRO A 41 19.85 5.19 7.69
C PRO A 41 19.06 3.91 7.32
N ASP A 42 18.29 3.96 6.23
CA ASP A 42 17.22 3.05 5.82
C ASP A 42 17.47 2.39 4.45
N VAL A 43 18.66 2.55 3.89
CA VAL A 43 19.01 2.07 2.55
C VAL A 43 19.81 0.78 2.63
N LEU A 44 19.41 -0.22 1.86
CA LEU A 44 20.26 -1.36 1.52
C LEU A 44 21.44 -0.84 0.70
N VAL A 45 22.63 -0.81 1.30
CA VAL A 45 23.82 -0.31 0.62
C VAL A 45 24.40 -1.43 -0.25
N PRO A 46 24.53 -1.26 -1.57
CA PRO A 46 25.17 -2.24 -2.42
C PRO A 46 26.64 -2.42 -2.02
N LYS A 47 27.08 -3.68 -1.88
CA LYS A 47 28.51 -4.02 -1.74
C LYS A 47 29.24 -3.98 -3.08
N CYS A 48 28.51 -4.06 -4.20
CA CYS A 48 29.07 -4.10 -5.55
C CYS A 48 28.23 -3.25 -6.53
N LYS A 49 28.78 -2.99 -7.72
CA LYS A 49 28.17 -2.12 -8.75
C LYS A 49 26.85 -2.67 -9.32
N HIS A 50 26.67 -3.99 -9.31
CA HIS A 50 25.50 -4.69 -9.83
C HIS A 50 25.10 -5.82 -8.88
N PRO A 51 24.36 -5.50 -7.80
CA PRO A 51 23.92 -6.52 -6.88
C PRO A 51 22.77 -7.33 -7.50
N GLU A 52 22.94 -8.64 -7.62
CA GLU A 52 21.95 -9.59 -8.13
C GLU A 52 21.30 -10.41 -7.01
N VAL A 53 21.98 -10.53 -5.87
CA VAL A 53 21.56 -11.35 -4.72
C VAL A 53 21.57 -10.56 -3.42
N LEU A 54 20.70 -10.92 -2.47
CA LEU A 54 20.55 -10.25 -1.17
C LEU A 54 21.85 -10.14 -0.37
N SER A 55 22.72 -11.14 -0.46
CA SER A 55 24.01 -11.18 0.23
C SER A 55 24.98 -10.07 -0.22
N GLN A 56 24.74 -9.48 -1.40
CA GLN A 56 25.51 -8.37 -1.96
C GLN A 56 25.04 -7.00 -1.46
N PHE A 57 24.09 -6.93 -0.52
CA PHE A 57 23.73 -5.70 0.18
C PHE A 57 24.20 -5.74 1.65
N MET A 58 24.51 -4.56 2.20
CA MET A 58 24.77 -4.37 3.64
C MET A 58 23.46 -4.01 4.34
N PRO A 59 22.98 -4.82 5.30
CA PRO A 59 21.82 -4.46 6.10
C PRO A 59 22.25 -3.50 7.22
N ILE A 60 21.78 -2.24 7.17
CA ILE A 60 21.99 -1.27 8.27
C ILE A 60 21.03 -1.56 9.44
N SER A 61 19.84 -2.10 9.15
CA SER A 61 19.04 -2.93 10.07
C SER A 61 18.24 -3.95 9.25
N LEU A 62 18.46 -5.24 9.48
CA LEU A 62 17.87 -6.31 8.65
C LEU A 62 16.33 -6.37 8.82
N CYS A 63 15.83 -6.16 10.04
CA CYS A 63 14.41 -6.26 10.37
C CYS A 63 13.56 -5.23 9.59
N ASN A 64 13.97 -3.96 9.58
CA ASN A 64 13.27 -2.92 8.83
C ASN A 64 13.28 -3.16 7.32
N VAL A 65 14.31 -3.82 6.78
CA VAL A 65 14.38 -4.14 5.35
C VAL A 65 13.40 -5.25 4.99
N VAL A 66 13.33 -6.32 5.78
CA VAL A 66 12.42 -7.46 5.53
C VAL A 66 10.98 -6.99 5.51
N TYR A 67 10.56 -6.18 6.49
CA TYR A 67 9.21 -5.62 6.54
C TYR A 67 8.89 -4.75 5.33
N LYS A 68 9.85 -3.92 4.87
CA LYS A 68 9.65 -3.08 3.69
C LYS A 68 9.53 -3.93 2.42
N ILE A 69 10.31 -5.00 2.27
CA ILE A 69 10.21 -5.93 1.15
C ILE A 69 8.85 -6.64 1.17
N ALA A 70 8.43 -7.15 2.33
CA ALA A 70 7.12 -7.78 2.50
C ALA A 70 5.98 -6.81 2.16
N SER A 71 6.02 -5.59 2.71
CA SER A 71 5.06 -4.51 2.42
C SER A 71 5.00 -4.20 0.92
N LYS A 72 6.16 -4.17 0.25
CA LYS A 72 6.24 -3.90 -1.19
C LYS A 72 5.71 -5.06 -2.03
N ALA A 73 5.96 -6.30 -1.64
CA ALA A 73 5.44 -7.50 -2.30
C ALA A 73 3.90 -7.56 -2.19
N ILE A 74 3.35 -7.28 -1.02
CA ILE A 74 1.90 -7.15 -0.78
C ILE A 74 1.31 -6.04 -1.67
N ALA A 75 1.91 -4.84 -1.66
CA ALA A 75 1.45 -3.72 -2.48
C ALA A 75 1.45 -4.06 -3.98
N ASN A 76 2.44 -4.82 -4.46
CA ASN A 76 2.50 -5.24 -5.86
C ASN A 76 1.38 -6.22 -6.24
N ARG A 77 0.93 -7.08 -5.32
CA ARG A 77 -0.21 -7.98 -5.53
C ARG A 77 -1.56 -7.29 -5.45
N LEU A 78 -1.69 -6.28 -4.58
CA LEU A 78 -2.92 -5.49 -4.46
C LEU A 78 -3.12 -4.54 -5.65
N LYS A 79 -2.03 -4.06 -6.25
CA LYS A 79 -2.04 -3.08 -7.35
C LYS A 79 -3.03 -3.38 -8.48
N PRO A 80 -3.07 -4.58 -9.10
CA PRO A 80 -4.01 -4.88 -10.18
C PRO A 80 -5.49 -4.96 -9.75
N ILE A 81 -5.78 -5.01 -8.45
CA ILE A 81 -7.13 -5.11 -7.90
C ILE A 81 -7.61 -3.74 -7.39
N LEU A 82 -6.68 -2.85 -7.02
CA LEU A 82 -7.00 -1.51 -6.56
C LEU A 82 -7.91 -0.75 -7.54
N ASP A 83 -7.68 -0.87 -8.85
CA ASP A 83 -8.51 -0.20 -9.88
C ASP A 83 -9.99 -0.61 -9.85
N LYS A 84 -10.31 -1.80 -9.31
CA LYS A 84 -11.69 -2.26 -9.13
C LYS A 84 -12.28 -1.78 -7.80
N ILE A 85 -11.44 -1.61 -6.78
CA ILE A 85 -11.84 -1.23 -5.41
C ILE A 85 -12.02 0.28 -5.27
N ILE A 86 -11.16 1.07 -5.90
CA ILE A 86 -11.18 2.53 -5.81
C ILE A 86 -12.23 3.13 -6.75
N SER A 87 -12.83 4.24 -6.31
CA SER A 87 -13.75 4.99 -7.16
C SER A 87 -13.01 5.55 -8.38
N PRO A 88 -13.62 5.59 -9.59
CA PRO A 88 -13.06 6.29 -10.74
C PRO A 88 -12.76 7.78 -10.49
N SER A 89 -13.38 8.37 -9.46
CA SER A 89 -13.15 9.74 -9.04
C SER A 89 -11.94 9.91 -8.11
N GLN A 90 -11.25 8.82 -7.73
CA GLN A 90 -10.05 8.87 -6.91
C GLN A 90 -8.83 9.10 -7.79
N SER A 91 -8.30 10.32 -7.72
CA SER A 91 -7.28 10.85 -8.63
C SER A 91 -5.85 10.84 -8.06
N SER A 92 -5.67 10.35 -6.83
CA SER A 92 -4.37 10.31 -6.16
C SER A 92 -3.95 8.87 -5.88
N PHE A 93 -2.66 8.59 -6.06
CA PHE A 93 -2.02 7.28 -5.85
C PHE A 93 -2.42 6.18 -6.85
N VAL A 94 -3.04 6.55 -7.96
CA VAL A 94 -3.34 5.64 -9.08
C VAL A 94 -2.31 5.86 -10.20
N PRO A 95 -1.64 4.80 -10.70
CA PRO A 95 -0.69 4.93 -11.80
C PRO A 95 -1.35 5.54 -13.04
N GLY A 96 -0.71 6.55 -13.64
CA GLY A 96 -1.21 7.21 -14.85
C GLY A 96 -2.06 8.46 -14.61
N TRP A 97 -2.41 8.75 -13.36
CA TRP A 97 -3.13 9.98 -13.00
C TRP A 97 -2.13 11.06 -12.58
N LEU A 98 -2.25 12.25 -13.16
CA LEU A 98 -1.35 13.36 -12.92
C LEU A 98 -1.98 14.38 -11.97
N ILE A 99 -1.16 15.07 -11.19
CA ILE A 99 -1.63 16.15 -10.31
C ILE A 99 -2.36 17.25 -11.09
N SER A 100 -2.03 17.42 -12.38
CA SER A 100 -2.70 18.33 -13.30
C SER A 100 -4.19 18.03 -13.45
N ASP A 101 -4.60 16.77 -13.37
CA ASP A 101 -6.00 16.36 -13.55
C ASP A 101 -6.86 16.90 -12.39
N ASN A 102 -6.31 16.87 -11.16
CA ASN A 102 -6.94 17.47 -9.99
C ASN A 102 -7.04 18.99 -10.07
N ILE A 103 -6.01 19.63 -10.62
CA ILE A 103 -6.00 21.08 -10.82
C ILE A 103 -7.09 21.45 -11.82
N LEU A 104 -7.19 20.72 -12.93
CA LEU A 104 -8.21 20.94 -13.96
C LEU A 104 -9.62 20.76 -13.39
N LEU A 105 -9.87 19.67 -12.66
CA LEU A 105 -11.15 19.41 -11.99
C LEU A 105 -11.54 20.55 -11.04
N ALA A 106 -10.58 21.06 -10.25
CA ALA A 106 -10.81 22.21 -9.37
C ALA A 106 -11.15 23.49 -10.14
N PHE A 107 -10.48 23.74 -11.28
CA PHE A 107 -10.79 24.88 -12.16
C PHE A 107 -12.20 24.77 -12.73
N GLU A 108 -12.60 23.60 -13.22
CA GLU A 108 -13.94 23.35 -13.75
C GLU A 108 -15.03 23.52 -12.67
N LEU A 109 -14.81 22.98 -11.47
CA LEU A 109 -15.72 23.15 -10.33
C LEU A 109 -15.87 24.63 -9.95
N ASN A 110 -14.76 25.36 -9.87
CA ASN A 110 -14.80 26.79 -9.56
C ASN A 110 -15.52 27.59 -10.66
N HIS A 111 -15.23 27.30 -11.92
CA HIS A 111 -15.90 27.93 -13.05
C HIS A 111 -17.42 27.66 -13.05
N PHE A 112 -17.81 26.41 -12.80
CA PHE A 112 -19.21 26.01 -12.68
C PHE A 112 -19.92 26.78 -11.57
N LEU A 113 -19.32 26.85 -10.37
CA LEU A 113 -19.90 27.57 -9.24
C LEU A 113 -20.03 29.07 -9.50
N ASN A 114 -19.03 29.70 -10.11
CA ASN A 114 -19.06 31.13 -10.44
C ASN A 114 -20.13 31.47 -11.48
N ASN A 115 -20.44 30.54 -12.39
CA ASN A 115 -21.43 30.75 -13.45
C ASN A 115 -22.85 30.32 -13.06
N LYS A 116 -23.01 29.51 -12.00
CA LYS A 116 -24.31 29.06 -11.49
C LYS A 116 -24.89 30.07 -10.50
N THR A 117 -25.24 31.25 -11.01
CA THR A 117 -25.85 32.36 -10.25
C THR A 117 -27.38 32.35 -10.24
N GLN A 118 -28.02 31.44 -10.99
CA GLN A 118 -29.47 31.39 -11.21
C GLN A 118 -30.01 29.97 -10.95
N GLY A 119 -31.20 29.88 -10.36
CA GLY A 119 -31.89 28.62 -10.06
C GLY A 119 -32.40 28.56 -8.62
N ARG A 120 -33.30 27.61 -8.33
CA ARG A 120 -33.83 27.38 -6.97
C ARG A 120 -32.91 26.56 -6.07
N GLN A 121 -31.82 26.01 -6.61
CA GLN A 121 -30.86 25.16 -5.90
C GLN A 121 -29.51 25.88 -5.78
N GLY A 122 -28.97 25.94 -4.56
CA GLY A 122 -27.63 26.44 -4.27
C GLY A 122 -26.59 25.31 -4.39
N TRP A 123 -25.41 25.65 -4.88
CA TRP A 123 -24.28 24.72 -5.02
C TRP A 123 -23.12 25.16 -4.13
N MET A 124 -22.41 24.21 -3.54
CA MET A 124 -21.25 24.46 -2.68
C MET A 124 -20.17 23.43 -2.98
N ALA A 125 -18.92 23.89 -3.13
CA ALA A 125 -17.77 23.01 -3.09
C ALA A 125 -17.29 22.86 -1.63
N LEU A 126 -17.05 21.62 -1.21
CA LEU A 126 -16.49 21.30 0.10
C LEU A 126 -15.11 20.68 -0.09
N LYS A 127 -14.08 21.34 0.45
CA LYS A 127 -12.72 20.80 0.51
C LYS A 127 -12.48 20.22 1.89
N LEU A 128 -12.25 18.92 1.96
CA LEU A 128 -11.91 18.21 3.19
C LEU A 128 -10.42 17.83 3.13
N ASP A 129 -9.69 18.11 4.21
CA ASP A 129 -8.29 17.71 4.38
C ASP A 129 -8.12 17.01 5.73
N VAL A 130 -7.46 15.86 5.73
CA VAL A 130 -7.27 15.05 6.94
C VAL A 130 -5.85 15.25 7.43
N SER A 131 -5.70 15.96 8.56
CA SER A 131 -4.39 16.16 9.17
C SER A 131 -3.82 14.83 9.64
N LYS A 132 -2.56 14.56 9.25
CA LYS A 132 -1.83 13.33 9.58
C LYS A 132 -2.64 12.06 9.27
N ALA A 133 -3.16 11.97 8.04
CA ALA A 133 -4.05 10.89 7.61
C ALA A 133 -3.51 9.49 8.00
N TYR A 134 -2.22 9.23 7.76
CA TYR A 134 -1.59 7.94 8.09
C TYR A 134 -1.48 7.66 9.59
N ASP A 135 -1.35 8.68 10.44
CA ASP A 135 -1.24 8.51 11.90
C ASP A 135 -2.61 8.24 12.54
N LYS A 136 -3.70 8.50 11.82
CA LYS A 136 -5.08 8.42 12.31
C LYS A 136 -5.85 7.21 11.78
N VAL A 137 -5.23 6.37 10.96
CA VAL A 137 -5.88 5.16 10.45
C VAL A 137 -5.85 4.08 11.51
N GLU A 138 -7.03 3.70 11.99
CA GLU A 138 -7.20 2.58 12.92
C GLU A 138 -7.33 1.24 12.17
N TRP A 139 -6.85 0.16 12.77
CA TRP A 139 -6.94 -1.19 12.19
C TRP A 139 -8.39 -1.62 11.95
N SER A 140 -9.31 -1.27 12.85
CA SER A 140 -10.73 -1.57 12.73
C SER A 140 -11.36 -0.97 11.48
N PHE A 141 -10.89 0.22 11.06
CA PHE A 141 -11.31 0.85 9.82
C PHE A 141 -10.78 0.08 8.60
N LEU A 142 -9.50 -0.31 8.60
CA LEU A 142 -8.90 -1.10 7.52
C LEU A 142 -9.60 -2.45 7.36
N GLU A 143 -9.88 -3.14 8.46
CA GLU A 143 -10.61 -4.41 8.46
C GLU A 143 -12.01 -4.28 7.85
N GLN A 144 -12.74 -3.20 8.18
CA GLN A 144 -14.05 -2.92 7.61
C GLN A 144 -13.97 -2.64 6.11
N VAL A 145 -13.05 -1.78 5.66
CA VAL A 145 -12.88 -1.45 4.23
C VAL A 145 -12.47 -2.68 3.42
N SER A 146 -11.57 -3.50 3.96
CA SER A 146 -11.12 -4.73 3.28
C SER A 146 -12.19 -5.81 3.25
N SER A 147 -13.02 -5.94 4.29
CA SER A 147 -14.16 -6.84 4.29
C SER A 147 -15.21 -6.50 3.22
N GLN A 148 -15.36 -5.21 2.90
CA GLN A 148 -16.24 -4.75 1.82
C GLN A 148 -15.65 -5.02 0.43
N SER A 149 -14.33 -5.14 0.33
CA SER A 149 -13.62 -5.35 -0.94
C SER A 149 -13.55 -6.85 -1.31
N SER A 150 -12.97 -7.68 -0.43
CA SER A 150 -12.85 -9.14 -0.61
C SER A 150 -12.31 -9.82 0.65
N GLN A 151 -12.73 -11.06 0.88
CA GLN A 151 -12.18 -11.91 1.95
C GLN A 151 -10.66 -12.09 1.78
N ALA A 152 -10.17 -12.28 0.55
CA ALA A 152 -8.73 -12.47 0.30
C ALA A 152 -7.88 -11.24 0.66
N VAL A 153 -8.42 -10.03 0.49
CA VAL A 153 -7.73 -8.79 0.89
C VAL A 153 -7.70 -8.68 2.41
N LYS A 154 -8.78 -9.09 3.09
CA LYS A 154 -8.85 -9.13 4.54
C LYS A 154 -7.83 -10.12 5.13
N ASP A 155 -7.79 -11.34 4.61
CA ASP A 155 -6.84 -12.38 5.07
C ASP A 155 -5.38 -11.92 4.87
N MET A 156 -5.09 -11.26 3.75
CA MET A 156 -3.75 -10.73 3.49
C MET A 156 -3.34 -9.62 4.47
N LEU A 157 -4.29 -8.74 4.86
CA LEU A 157 -4.05 -7.73 5.90
C LEU A 157 -3.90 -8.35 7.29
N GLU A 158 -4.62 -9.41 7.60
CA GLU A 158 -4.49 -10.11 8.87
C GLU A 158 -3.12 -10.79 9.01
N ILE A 159 -2.60 -11.38 7.93
CA ILE A 159 -1.23 -11.90 7.86
C ILE A 159 -0.22 -10.76 8.12
N TYR A 160 -0.42 -9.61 7.49
CA TYR A 160 0.46 -8.45 7.68
C TYR A 160 0.40 -7.89 9.11
N LYS A 161 -0.80 -7.77 9.67
CA LYS A 161 -1.04 -7.31 11.05
C LYS A 161 -0.35 -8.23 12.05
N SER A 162 -0.56 -9.54 11.91
CA SER A 162 0.09 -10.56 12.75
C SER A 162 1.61 -10.50 12.66
N ALA A 163 2.15 -10.27 11.45
CA ALA A 163 3.59 -10.10 11.24
C ALA A 163 4.12 -8.79 11.88
N SER A 164 3.33 -7.72 11.88
CA SER A 164 3.71 -6.44 12.47
C SER A 164 3.64 -6.42 14.00
N GLU A 165 2.67 -7.14 14.59
CA GLU A 165 2.47 -7.21 16.04
C GLU A 165 3.47 -8.18 16.70
N GLY A 166 3.80 -9.30 16.05
CA GLY A 166 4.84 -10.23 16.52
C GLY A 166 6.25 -9.65 16.56
N GLU A 167 6.49 -8.52 15.90
CA GLU A 167 7.76 -7.78 15.93
C GLU A 167 7.83 -6.83 17.14
N GLN A 168 6.71 -6.28 17.61
CA GLN A 168 6.68 -5.45 18.83
C GLN A 168 6.92 -6.29 20.10
N ASP A 169 6.54 -7.57 20.07
CA ASP A 169 6.71 -8.52 21.17
C ASP A 169 8.04 -9.32 21.09
N GLY A 170 8.85 -9.11 20.05
CA GLY A 170 10.16 -9.76 19.89
C GLY A 170 10.12 -11.29 19.68
N THR A 171 8.94 -11.86 19.38
CA THR A 171 8.73 -13.32 19.29
C THR A 171 8.93 -13.89 17.88
N LEU A 172 8.98 -13.05 16.84
CA LEU A 172 9.18 -13.50 15.45
C LEU A 172 10.61 -13.98 15.15
N PHE A 173 11.59 -13.52 15.92
CA PHE A 173 12.97 -13.98 15.85
C PHE A 173 13.35 -14.47 17.25
N GLY A 174 13.44 -15.79 17.42
CA GLY A 174 13.98 -16.38 18.64
C GLY A 174 15.36 -15.80 18.99
N PRO A 175 15.83 -15.97 20.23
CA PRO A 175 17.10 -15.39 20.67
C PRO A 175 18.20 -15.75 19.67
N PRO A 176 19.12 -14.80 19.38
CA PRO A 176 20.20 -15.04 18.43
C PRO A 176 20.92 -16.33 18.84
N VAL A 177 21.00 -17.28 17.90
CA VAL A 177 21.77 -18.51 18.11
C VAL A 177 23.19 -18.05 18.37
N ALA A 178 23.62 -18.13 19.63
CA ALA A 178 25.00 -17.90 20.00
C ALA A 178 25.82 -18.98 19.27
N ASP A 179 26.64 -18.54 18.32
CA ASP A 179 27.55 -19.42 17.59
C ASP A 179 28.59 -19.94 18.58
N SER A 180 28.30 -21.09 19.18
CA SER A 180 29.23 -21.83 20.04
C SER A 180 30.11 -22.71 19.17
N SER A 181 31.06 -22.08 18.48
CA SER A 181 32.12 -22.76 17.74
C SER A 181 33.43 -21.96 17.83
N LEU A 182 34.23 -22.25 18.87
CA LEU A 182 35.70 -22.20 18.81
C LEU A 182 36.20 -23.61 18.51
#